data_AF-A0A7C5L6B9-F1
#
_entry.id   AF-A0A7C5L6B9-F1
#
_cell.length_a   1.000
_cell.length_b   1.000
_cell.length_c   1.000
_cell.angle_alpha   90.00
_cell.angle_beta   90.00
_cell.angle_gamma   90.00
#
_symmetry.space_group_name_H-M   'P 1'
#
loop_
_entity.id
_entity.type
_entity.pdbx_description
1 polymer ?
#
loop_
_entity_poly.entity_id
_entity_poly.type
_entity_poly.pdbx_seq_one_letter_code
_entity_poly.pdbx_strand_id
1 'polypeptide(L)'
;MRKATIFNAVVFLLLLASLTLLTAAVALPKGVLVDRLLTEKGVDLIAREVREDLDGIDLRNVRIFLNSKELASFERLSLRIGFGGLELRGSCGSGHARLAVSWSGGGSFLAEKLGCVRGVEEVRGKLSLEEGIRGELSLRGVSFRGVELSALDLTFEGKRFRGTLNYMGMELSGGGRIRLNRKDLLSSEVSARFSGDVGALVVSGKLRSLRAQIQ
;
A
#
# COMPACT_ATOMS: atom_id res chain seq x y z
N MET A 1 -47.29 -24.49 31.60
CA MET A 1 -45.85 -24.48 31.97
C MET A 1 -44.89 -25.05 30.90
N ARG A 2 -45.34 -25.67 29.79
CA ARG A 2 -44.44 -26.24 28.74
C ARG A 2 -43.79 -25.23 27.76
N LYS A 3 -44.32 -24.01 27.61
CA LYS A 3 -43.81 -23.02 26.63
C LYS A 3 -42.52 -22.32 27.09
N ALA A 4 -42.32 -22.13 28.39
CA ALA A 4 -41.14 -21.48 28.95
C ALA A 4 -39.87 -22.32 28.78
N THR A 5 -39.97 -23.64 28.84
CA THR A 5 -38.85 -24.58 28.69
C THR A 5 -38.33 -24.64 27.25
N ILE A 6 -39.22 -24.56 26.26
CA ILE A 6 -38.84 -24.56 24.84
C ILE A 6 -38.19 -23.22 24.47
N PHE A 7 -38.73 -22.10 24.94
CA PHE A 7 -38.15 -20.78 24.71
C PHE A 7 -36.73 -20.67 25.28
N ASN A 8 -36.52 -21.12 26.52
CA ASN A 8 -35.20 -21.13 27.14
C ASN A 8 -34.21 -22.08 26.42
N ALA A 9 -34.68 -23.22 25.91
CA ALA A 9 -33.86 -24.13 25.11
C ALA A 9 -33.43 -23.50 23.78
N VAL A 10 -34.32 -22.78 23.09
CA VAL A 10 -34.00 -22.08 21.83
C VAL A 10 -33.01 -20.93 22.08
N VAL A 11 -33.21 -20.13 23.13
CA VAL A 11 -32.28 -19.05 23.50
C VAL A 11 -30.91 -19.60 23.87
N PHE A 12 -30.86 -20.71 24.61
CA PHE A 12 -29.61 -21.38 24.97
C PHE A 12 -28.87 -21.91 23.73
N LEU A 13 -29.59 -22.49 22.77
CA LEU A 13 -29.02 -23.03 21.54
C LEU A 13 -28.50 -21.91 20.62
N LEU A 14 -29.20 -20.78 20.55
CA LEU A 14 -28.73 -19.58 19.84
C LEU A 14 -27.48 -18.96 20.49
N LEU A 15 -27.40 -18.93 21.82
CA LEU A 15 -26.20 -18.48 22.55
C LEU A 15 -25.01 -19.43 22.32
N LEU A 16 -25.25 -20.74 22.27
CA LEU A 16 -24.21 -21.73 22.01
C LEU A 16 -23.72 -21.67 20.56
N ALA A 17 -24.64 -21.45 19.61
CA ALA A 17 -24.33 -21.26 18.21
C ALA A 17 -23.56 -19.95 17.98
N SER A 18 -23.94 -18.85 18.64
CA SER A 18 -23.20 -17.59 18.53
C SER A 18 -21.81 -17.68 19.16
N LEU A 19 -21.68 -18.38 20.30
CA LEU A 19 -20.40 -18.62 20.95
C LEU A 19 -19.46 -19.48 20.09
N THR A 20 -19.98 -20.54 19.46
CA THR A 20 -19.18 -21.40 18.55
C THR A 20 -18.80 -20.67 17.26
N LEU A 21 -19.67 -19.81 16.71
CA LEU A 21 -19.30 -18.96 15.58
C LEU A 21 -18.20 -17.96 15.96
N LEU A 22 -18.29 -17.39 17.16
CA LEU A 22 -17.30 -16.42 17.67
C LEU A 22 -15.94 -17.08 17.87
N THR A 23 -15.89 -18.28 18.46
CA THR A 23 -14.64 -19.02 18.64
C THR A 23 -14.04 -19.48 17.32
N ALA A 24 -14.87 -19.91 16.35
CA ALA A 24 -14.41 -20.24 15.00
C ALA A 24 -13.82 -19.02 14.27
N ALA A 25 -14.40 -17.82 14.45
CA ALA A 25 -13.88 -16.59 13.87
C ALA A 25 -12.53 -16.15 14.50
N VAL A 26 -12.30 -16.46 15.78
CA VAL A 26 -11.02 -16.22 16.47
C VAL A 26 -9.98 -17.27 16.09
N ALA A 27 -10.40 -18.51 15.82
CA ALA A 27 -9.51 -19.62 15.45
C ALA A 27 -9.02 -19.59 13.99
N LEU A 28 -9.60 -18.74 13.14
CA LEU A 28 -9.10 -18.52 11.77
C LEU A 28 -7.82 -17.68 11.83
N PRO A 29 -6.66 -18.23 11.41
CA PRO A 29 -5.42 -17.47 11.39
C PRO A 29 -5.53 -16.37 10.33
N LYS A 30 -5.74 -15.14 10.79
CA LYS A 30 -5.94 -13.97 9.94
C LYS A 30 -4.72 -13.76 9.03
N GLY A 31 -3.53 -14.13 9.50
CA GLY A 31 -2.29 -14.11 8.71
C GLY A 31 -2.37 -14.97 7.45
N VAL A 32 -2.98 -16.15 7.51
CA VAL A 32 -3.12 -17.06 6.36
C VAL A 32 -4.11 -16.50 5.33
N LEU A 33 -5.16 -15.83 5.78
CA LEU A 33 -6.12 -15.17 4.88
C LEU A 33 -5.48 -14.00 4.14
N VAL A 34 -4.70 -13.18 4.86
CA VAL A 34 -3.96 -12.06 4.27
C VAL A 34 -2.93 -12.56 3.26
N ASP A 35 -2.14 -13.58 3.63
CA ASP A 35 -1.13 -14.16 2.76
C ASP A 35 -1.76 -14.70 1.46
N ARG A 36 -2.80 -15.53 1.56
CA ARG A 36 -3.51 -16.08 0.38
C ARG A 36 -4.05 -14.99 -0.55
N LEU A 37 -4.64 -13.94 0.00
CA LEU A 37 -5.18 -12.83 -0.80
C LEU A 37 -4.09 -12.02 -1.50
N LEU A 38 -2.92 -11.88 -0.89
CA LEU A 38 -1.75 -11.22 -1.48
C LEU A 38 -1.08 -12.09 -2.55
N THR A 39 -0.93 -13.40 -2.29
CA THR A 39 -0.34 -14.35 -3.26
C THR A 39 -1.16 -14.45 -4.52
N GLU A 40 -2.50 -14.40 -4.44
CA GLU A 40 -3.38 -14.30 -5.62
C GLU A 40 -3.11 -13.06 -6.49
N LYS A 41 -2.48 -12.02 -5.93
CA LYS A 41 -2.03 -10.81 -6.62
C LYS A 41 -0.54 -10.80 -6.96
N GLY A 42 0.16 -11.91 -6.72
CA GLY A 42 1.61 -12.06 -6.95
C GLY A 42 2.47 -11.32 -5.93
N VAL A 43 1.91 -10.97 -4.76
CA VAL A 43 2.62 -10.35 -3.64
C VAL A 43 2.85 -11.41 -2.57
N ASP A 44 4.10 -11.70 -2.27
CA ASP A 44 4.45 -12.66 -1.21
C ASP A 44 4.98 -11.89 0.01
N LEU A 45 4.52 -12.28 1.20
CA LEU A 45 4.93 -11.65 2.46
C LEU A 45 5.58 -12.68 3.37
N ILE A 46 6.86 -12.48 3.67
CA ILE A 46 7.61 -13.36 4.57
C ILE A 46 7.89 -12.59 5.87
N ALA A 47 7.37 -13.06 6.99
CA ALA A 47 7.62 -12.49 8.32
C ALA A 47 8.36 -13.50 9.21
N ARG A 48 9.22 -13.02 10.11
CA ARG A 48 9.88 -13.88 11.10
C ARG A 48 8.97 -14.21 12.28
N GLU A 49 8.21 -13.23 12.73
CA GLU A 49 7.27 -13.38 13.85
C GLU A 49 5.93 -12.78 13.44
N VAL A 50 4.85 -13.48 13.81
CA VAL A 50 3.47 -13.07 13.59
C VAL A 50 2.78 -13.05 14.95
N ARG A 51 2.21 -11.90 15.31
CA ARG A 51 1.37 -11.72 16.48
C ARG A 51 -0.02 -11.30 16.02
N GLU A 52 -1.02 -12.10 16.35
CA GLU A 52 -2.41 -11.80 16.00
C GLU A 52 -3.13 -11.23 17.23
N ASP A 53 -3.81 -10.10 17.03
CA ASP A 53 -4.69 -9.49 18.01
C ASP A 53 -6.15 -9.54 17.51
N LEU A 54 -7.11 -9.12 18.34
CA LEU A 54 -8.53 -9.14 17.97
C LEU A 54 -8.84 -8.25 16.75
N ASP A 55 -8.16 -7.12 16.65
CA ASP A 55 -8.37 -6.07 15.66
C ASP A 55 -7.19 -5.95 14.68
N GLY A 56 -6.23 -6.86 14.69
CA GLY A 56 -5.08 -6.73 13.79
C GLY A 56 -4.07 -7.86 13.83
N ILE A 57 -2.99 -7.64 13.08
CA ILE A 57 -1.83 -8.51 12.96
C ILE A 57 -0.58 -7.64 13.01
N ASP A 58 0.33 -7.96 13.91
CA ASP A 58 1.65 -7.37 14.01
C ASP A 58 2.70 -8.37 13.52
N LEU A 59 3.44 -7.97 12.51
CA LEU A 59 4.47 -8.77 11.85
C LEU A 59 5.84 -8.14 12.11
N ARG A 60 6.86 -8.96 12.38
CA ARG A 60 8.25 -8.50 12.58
C ARG A 60 9.22 -9.09 11.57
N ASN A 61 10.21 -8.28 11.19
CA ASN A 61 11.21 -8.61 10.17
C ASN A 61 10.57 -9.13 8.88
N VAL A 62 9.74 -8.28 8.29
CA VAL A 62 8.92 -8.58 7.12
C VAL A 62 9.69 -8.28 5.84
N ARG A 63 9.65 -9.19 4.88
CA ARG A 63 10.12 -8.97 3.51
C ARG A 63 8.94 -9.14 2.57
N ILE A 64 8.75 -8.17 1.69
CA ILE A 64 7.68 -8.15 0.69
C ILE A 64 8.31 -8.42 -0.67
N PHE A 65 7.75 -9.37 -1.41
CA PHE A 65 8.15 -9.71 -2.77
C PHE A 65 6.99 -9.45 -3.72
N LEU A 66 7.31 -9.01 -4.94
CA LEU A 66 6.36 -8.95 -6.05
C LEU A 66 6.93 -9.75 -7.21
N ASN A 67 6.21 -10.77 -7.65
CA ASN A 67 6.68 -11.72 -8.67
C ASN A 67 8.11 -12.22 -8.38
N SER A 68 8.35 -12.67 -7.14
CA SER A 68 9.65 -13.18 -6.67
C SER A 68 10.80 -12.17 -6.60
N LYS A 69 10.55 -10.88 -6.81
CA LYS A 69 11.54 -9.81 -6.58
C LYS A 69 11.22 -9.09 -5.29
N GLU A 70 12.21 -9.02 -4.40
CA GLU A 70 12.07 -8.26 -3.15
C GLU A 70 11.80 -6.79 -3.45
N LEU A 71 10.72 -6.26 -2.90
CA LEU A 71 10.31 -4.86 -3.03
C LEU A 71 10.65 -4.03 -1.81
N ALA A 72 10.50 -4.59 -0.61
CA ALA A 72 10.68 -3.84 0.63
C ALA A 72 10.95 -4.76 1.83
N SER A 73 11.64 -4.23 2.85
CA SER A 73 11.94 -4.96 4.08
C SER A 73 11.64 -4.12 5.33
N PHE A 74 10.60 -4.48 6.08
CA PHE A 74 10.17 -3.75 7.27
C PHE A 74 10.65 -4.44 8.55
N GLU A 75 11.06 -3.67 9.55
CA GLU A 75 11.32 -4.22 10.89
C GLU A 75 10.01 -4.58 11.59
N ARG A 76 8.99 -3.74 11.42
CA ARG A 76 7.64 -3.98 11.91
C ARG A 76 6.61 -3.57 10.86
N LEU A 77 5.61 -4.42 10.68
CA LEU A 77 4.44 -4.15 9.85
C LEU A 77 3.19 -4.50 10.67
N SER A 78 2.34 -3.52 10.92
CA SER A 78 1.09 -3.67 11.67
C SER A 78 -0.08 -3.47 10.72
N LEU A 79 -0.97 -4.45 10.62
CA LEU A 79 -2.25 -4.34 9.93
C LEU A 79 -3.35 -4.28 10.98
N ARG A 80 -4.10 -3.19 11.03
CA ARG A 80 -5.23 -2.99 11.95
C ARG A 80 -6.53 -2.80 11.18
N ILE A 81 -7.58 -3.41 11.68
CA ILE A 81 -8.94 -3.37 11.16
C ILE A 81 -9.81 -2.71 12.22
N GLY A 82 -10.24 -1.48 11.96
CA GLY A 82 -11.06 -0.71 12.88
C GLY A 82 -12.41 -0.31 12.27
N PHE A 83 -13.25 0.32 13.08
CA PHE A 83 -14.54 0.86 12.63
C PHE A 83 -14.38 1.91 11.51
N GLY A 84 -13.24 2.61 11.47
CA GLY A 84 -12.95 3.62 10.44
C GLY A 84 -12.34 3.10 9.14
N GLY A 85 -11.88 1.83 9.10
CA GLY A 85 -11.18 1.31 7.93
C GLY A 85 -10.09 0.28 8.21
N LEU A 86 -9.28 0.03 7.20
CA LEU A 86 -8.04 -0.73 7.27
C LEU A 86 -6.85 0.21 7.40
N GLU A 87 -5.90 -0.12 8.25
CA GLU A 87 -4.68 0.64 8.42
C GLU A 87 -3.46 -0.26 8.46
N LEU A 88 -2.50 0.04 7.59
CA LEU A 88 -1.20 -0.62 7.53
C LEU A 88 -0.12 0.38 7.97
N ARG A 89 0.64 0.03 9.00
CA ARG A 89 1.80 0.80 9.46
C ARG A 89 3.07 -0.02 9.28
N GLY A 90 4.01 0.51 8.51
CA GLY A 90 5.35 -0.07 8.36
C GLY A 90 6.39 0.81 9.01
N SER A 91 7.37 0.23 9.68
CA SER A 91 8.54 0.95 10.19
C SER A 91 9.84 0.20 9.91
N CYS A 92 10.91 0.97 9.75
CA CYS A 92 12.29 0.53 9.58
C CYS A 92 13.21 1.52 10.31
N GLY A 93 14.47 1.18 10.54
CA GLY A 93 15.41 2.04 11.26
C GLY A 93 15.56 3.47 10.69
N SER A 94 15.23 3.70 9.42
CA SER A 94 15.31 5.03 8.79
C SER A 94 14.02 5.86 8.89
N GLY A 95 12.87 5.26 9.18
CA GLY A 95 11.58 5.94 9.12
C GLY A 95 10.36 5.04 9.11
N HIS A 96 9.19 5.62 8.83
CA HIS A 96 7.92 4.91 8.89
C HIS A 96 6.95 5.33 7.79
N ALA A 97 6.00 4.46 7.51
CA ALA A 97 4.91 4.72 6.58
C ALA A 97 3.58 4.22 7.15
N ARG A 98 2.51 4.93 6.79
CA ARG A 98 1.14 4.62 7.15
C ARG A 98 0.28 4.68 5.89
N LEU A 99 -0.40 3.58 5.60
CA LEU A 99 -1.45 3.50 4.60
C LEU A 99 -2.76 3.28 5.34
N ALA A 100 -3.75 4.14 5.15
CA ALA A 100 -5.09 3.95 5.72
C ALA A 100 -6.13 4.00 4.60
N VAL A 101 -7.09 3.09 4.61
CA VAL A 101 -8.20 3.01 3.65
C VAL A 101 -9.50 3.01 4.43
N SER A 102 -10.37 3.97 4.17
CA SER A 102 -11.68 4.07 4.82
C SER A 102 -12.72 3.19 4.14
N TRP A 103 -13.71 2.72 4.91
CA TRP A 103 -14.85 1.97 4.35
C TRP A 103 -15.69 2.81 3.38
N SER A 104 -15.65 4.14 3.51
CA SER A 104 -16.28 5.09 2.58
C SER A 104 -15.56 5.22 1.22
N GLY A 105 -14.46 4.48 1.02
CA GLY A 105 -13.73 4.44 -0.26
C GLY A 105 -12.65 5.51 -0.40
N GLY A 106 -12.28 6.18 0.70
CA GLY A 106 -11.14 7.08 0.78
C GLY A 106 -9.86 6.35 1.15
N GLY A 107 -8.71 6.96 0.87
CA GLY A 107 -7.40 6.43 1.26
C GLY A 107 -6.42 7.53 1.62
N SER A 108 -5.42 7.20 2.42
CA SER A 108 -4.31 8.08 2.73
C SER A 108 -3.01 7.28 2.81
N PHE A 109 -1.94 7.91 2.36
CA PHE A 109 -0.59 7.42 2.48
C PHE A 109 0.26 8.51 3.09
N LEU A 110 1.03 8.16 4.11
CA LEU A 110 2.01 9.03 4.75
C LEU A 110 3.32 8.25 4.82
N ALA A 111 4.41 8.88 4.41
CA ALA A 111 5.76 8.36 4.57
C ALA A 111 6.66 9.45 5.14
N GLU A 112 7.37 9.10 6.21
CA GLU A 112 8.34 9.95 6.87
C GLU A 112 9.70 9.23 6.86
N LYS A 113 10.54 9.60 5.87
CA LYS A 113 11.90 9.07 5.68
C LYS A 113 11.96 7.54 5.52
N LEU A 114 10.99 6.95 4.82
CA LEU A 114 10.96 5.50 4.63
C LEU A 114 12.08 5.08 3.66
N GLY A 115 13.08 4.35 4.16
CA GLY A 115 14.29 3.94 3.41
C GLY A 115 14.42 2.43 3.26
N CYS A 116 13.32 1.71 3.41
CA CYS A 116 13.29 0.25 3.35
C CYS A 116 12.65 -0.30 2.06
N VAL A 117 12.59 0.52 1.02
CA VAL A 117 12.05 0.16 -0.30
C VAL A 117 13.22 -0.10 -1.23
N ARG A 118 13.26 -1.28 -1.87
CA ARG A 118 14.35 -1.64 -2.78
C ARG A 118 14.35 -0.72 -3.99
N GLY A 119 15.51 -0.13 -4.27
CA GLY A 119 15.69 0.79 -5.39
C GLY A 119 15.21 2.21 -5.09
N VAL A 120 14.95 2.57 -3.83
CA VAL A 120 14.71 3.95 -3.39
C VAL A 120 15.40 4.16 -2.04
N GLU A 121 16.29 5.15 -1.94
CA GLU A 121 16.99 5.45 -0.68
C GLU A 121 16.06 6.06 0.36
N GLU A 122 15.17 6.97 -0.07
CA GLU A 122 14.25 7.64 0.83
C GLU A 122 12.92 7.97 0.15
N VAL A 123 11.81 7.67 0.83
CA VAL A 123 10.45 8.07 0.48
C VAL A 123 9.92 9.02 1.55
N ARG A 124 9.48 10.20 1.13
CA ARG A 124 8.68 11.13 1.94
C ARG A 124 7.43 11.53 1.19
N GLY A 125 6.33 11.73 1.91
CA GLY A 125 5.16 12.29 1.26
C GLY A 125 3.89 12.05 2.02
N LYS A 126 2.86 12.79 1.61
CA LYS A 126 1.51 12.65 2.10
C LYS A 126 0.58 12.69 0.91
N LEU A 127 -0.10 11.59 0.66
CA LEU A 127 -1.09 11.46 -0.40
C LEU A 127 -2.47 11.15 0.19
N SER A 128 -3.52 11.71 -0.39
CA SER A 128 -4.90 11.32 -0.16
C SER A 128 -5.55 10.84 -1.45
N LEU A 129 -6.41 9.83 -1.31
CA LEU A 129 -7.16 9.20 -2.39
C LEU A 129 -8.65 9.40 -2.10
N GLU A 130 -9.26 10.38 -2.74
CA GLU A 130 -10.70 10.65 -2.66
C GLU A 130 -11.33 10.55 -4.06
N GLU A 131 -11.54 11.67 -4.76
CA GLU A 131 -11.97 11.70 -6.17
C GLU A 131 -10.78 11.59 -7.17
N GLY A 132 -9.56 11.57 -6.63
CA GLY A 132 -8.29 11.46 -7.31
C GLY A 132 -7.15 11.37 -6.28
N ILE A 133 -5.90 11.51 -6.72
CA ILE A 133 -4.73 11.57 -5.84
C ILE A 133 -4.44 13.04 -5.54
N ARG A 134 -4.29 13.42 -4.27
CA ARG A 134 -3.84 14.76 -3.87
C ARG A 134 -2.67 14.68 -2.90
N GLY A 135 -1.80 15.69 -2.93
CA GLY A 135 -0.68 15.81 -1.99
C GLY A 135 0.68 15.67 -2.67
N GLU A 136 1.70 15.37 -1.88
CA GLU A 136 3.10 15.45 -2.32
C GLU A 136 3.83 14.13 -2.08
N LEU A 137 4.73 13.78 -2.99
CA LEU A 137 5.61 12.62 -2.90
C LEU A 137 7.02 13.02 -3.35
N SER A 138 8.00 12.76 -2.51
CA SER A 138 9.41 12.97 -2.75
C SER A 138 10.14 11.63 -2.62
N LEU A 139 10.86 11.24 -3.67
CA LEU A 139 11.73 10.07 -3.69
C LEU A 139 13.17 10.53 -3.91
N ARG A 140 14.10 9.95 -3.14
CA ARG A 140 15.55 10.17 -3.31
C ARG A 140 16.24 8.84 -3.67
N GLY A 141 17.27 8.93 -4.50
CA GLY A 141 18.08 7.78 -4.91
C GLY A 141 17.24 6.65 -5.55
N VAL A 142 16.46 6.97 -6.57
CA VAL A 142 15.61 6.00 -7.27
C VAL A 142 16.44 5.26 -8.32
N SER A 143 16.52 3.95 -8.21
CA SER A 143 17.13 3.06 -9.21
C SER A 143 16.07 2.13 -9.79
N PHE A 144 15.74 2.32 -11.07
CA PHE A 144 14.73 1.51 -11.74
C PHE A 144 15.14 1.17 -13.18
N ARG A 145 15.31 -0.13 -13.46
CA ARG A 145 15.58 -0.68 -14.81
C ARG A 145 16.70 0.04 -15.58
N GLY A 146 17.80 0.36 -14.88
CA GLY A 146 18.97 1.03 -15.48
C GLY A 146 18.86 2.55 -15.56
N VAL A 147 17.79 3.14 -15.02
CA VAL A 147 17.67 4.60 -14.84
C VAL A 147 17.91 4.92 -13.36
N GLU A 148 18.82 5.85 -13.12
CA GLU A 148 19.12 6.38 -11.78
C GLU A 148 18.67 7.83 -11.69
N LEU A 149 17.77 8.11 -10.76
CA LEU A 149 17.29 9.45 -10.44
C LEU A 149 17.76 9.84 -9.04
N SER A 150 18.46 10.96 -8.93
CA SER A 150 18.87 11.49 -7.62
C SER A 150 17.66 11.97 -6.82
N ALA A 151 16.66 12.51 -7.53
CA ALA A 151 15.48 13.13 -6.95
C ALA A 151 14.26 12.95 -7.86
N LEU A 152 13.09 12.71 -7.26
CA LEU A 152 11.79 12.81 -7.91
C LEU A 152 10.80 13.46 -6.93
N ASP A 153 10.37 14.67 -7.23
CA ASP A 153 9.44 15.44 -6.42
C ASP A 153 8.14 15.65 -7.22
N LEU A 154 7.03 15.13 -6.70
CA LEU A 154 5.72 15.12 -7.37
C LEU A 154 4.65 15.78 -6.49
N THR A 155 3.85 16.64 -7.11
CA THR A 155 2.66 17.26 -6.54
C THR A 155 1.42 16.80 -7.30
N PHE A 156 0.48 16.16 -6.61
CA PHE A 156 -0.73 15.59 -7.16
C PHE A 156 -1.95 16.51 -6.93
N GLU A 157 -2.72 16.73 -7.99
CA GLU A 157 -3.90 17.60 -8.04
C GLU A 157 -5.09 16.83 -8.67
N GLY A 158 -5.54 15.78 -8.00
CA GLY A 158 -6.62 14.91 -8.44
C GLY A 158 -6.19 13.91 -9.51
N LYS A 159 -6.52 14.18 -10.78
CA LYS A 159 -6.18 13.29 -11.92
C LYS A 159 -4.89 13.72 -12.63
N ARG A 160 -4.30 14.83 -12.22
CA ARG A 160 -3.07 15.40 -12.78
C ARG A 160 -2.01 15.46 -11.72
N PHE A 161 -0.76 15.48 -12.14
CA PHE A 161 0.36 15.77 -11.27
C PHE A 161 1.40 16.59 -12.02
N ARG A 162 2.20 17.33 -11.25
CA ARG A 162 3.38 18.04 -11.73
C ARG A 162 4.56 17.61 -10.89
N GLY A 163 5.75 17.89 -11.35
CA GLY A 163 6.93 17.60 -10.57
C GLY A 163 8.22 17.93 -11.27
N THR A 164 9.28 17.70 -10.52
CA THR A 164 10.66 17.81 -10.97
C THR A 164 11.36 16.49 -10.71
N LEU A 165 12.30 16.16 -11.57
CA LEU A 165 13.19 15.01 -11.37
C LEU A 165 14.60 15.39 -11.75
N ASN A 166 15.56 14.83 -11.01
CA ASN A 166 16.98 15.03 -11.28
C ASN A 166 17.56 13.74 -11.86
N TYR A 167 17.95 13.79 -13.13
CA TYR A 167 18.57 12.68 -13.85
C TYR A 167 19.97 13.09 -14.27
N MET A 168 20.99 12.36 -13.81
CA MET A 168 22.41 12.63 -14.11
C MET A 168 22.84 14.09 -13.84
N GLY A 169 22.30 14.72 -12.79
CA GLY A 169 22.62 16.11 -12.42
C GLY A 169 21.79 17.17 -13.15
N MET A 170 20.87 16.77 -14.02
CA MET A 170 20.03 17.67 -14.81
C MET A 170 18.60 17.65 -14.29
N GLU A 171 18.03 18.84 -14.11
CA GLU A 171 16.66 19.00 -13.65
C GLU A 171 15.69 18.97 -14.83
N LEU A 172 14.77 17.99 -14.82
CA LEU A 172 13.67 17.91 -15.77
C LEU A 172 12.38 18.25 -15.05
N SER A 173 11.62 19.19 -15.61
CA SER A 173 10.35 19.65 -15.06
C SER A 173 9.20 19.23 -15.95
N GLY A 174 8.06 18.90 -15.35
CA GLY A 174 6.89 18.54 -16.14
C GLY A 174 5.75 17.96 -15.31
N GLY A 175 5.03 17.03 -15.90
CA GLY A 175 3.86 16.46 -15.27
C GLY A 175 3.10 15.50 -16.16
N GLY A 176 1.97 15.05 -15.65
CA GLY A 176 1.20 14.00 -16.27
C GLY A 176 -0.22 13.88 -15.76
N ARG A 177 -0.85 12.78 -16.18
CA ARG A 177 -2.18 12.38 -15.76
C ARG A 177 -2.16 10.94 -15.28
N ILE A 178 -3.00 10.66 -14.29
CA ILE A 178 -3.24 9.31 -13.78
C ILE A 178 -4.71 8.98 -13.98
N ARG A 179 -4.97 7.88 -14.67
CA ARG A 179 -6.29 7.27 -14.77
C ARG A 179 -6.35 6.11 -13.78
N LEU A 180 -6.91 6.39 -12.61
CA LEU A 180 -7.06 5.43 -11.52
C LEU A 180 -8.09 4.35 -11.87
N ASN A 181 -7.72 3.09 -11.65
CA ASN A 181 -8.66 1.98 -11.56
C ASN A 181 -8.83 1.58 -10.08
N ARG A 182 -9.96 1.95 -9.48
CA ARG A 182 -10.22 1.68 -8.05
C ARG A 182 -10.36 0.19 -7.71
N LYS A 183 -10.70 -0.66 -8.68
CA LYS A 183 -10.83 -2.11 -8.48
C LYS A 183 -9.47 -2.82 -8.48
N ASP A 184 -8.52 -2.28 -9.23
CA ASP A 184 -7.16 -2.81 -9.35
C ASP A 184 -6.20 -1.65 -9.58
N LEU A 185 -5.59 -1.15 -8.50
CA LEU A 185 -4.69 -0.01 -8.55
C LEU A 185 -3.49 -0.27 -9.47
N LEU A 186 -2.97 -1.50 -9.54
CA LEU A 186 -1.81 -1.86 -10.38
C LEU A 186 -2.11 -1.76 -11.88
N SER A 187 -3.39 -1.81 -12.25
CA SER A 187 -3.86 -1.59 -13.62
C SER A 187 -4.09 -0.12 -13.99
N SER A 188 -3.92 0.81 -13.03
CA SER A 188 -4.05 2.25 -13.28
C SER A 188 -3.03 2.71 -14.32
N GLU A 189 -3.42 3.68 -15.15
CA GLU A 189 -2.59 4.17 -16.26
C GLU A 189 -1.98 5.53 -15.91
N VAL A 190 -0.71 5.69 -16.27
CA VAL A 190 0.06 6.92 -16.12
C VAL A 190 0.52 7.37 -17.50
N SER A 191 0.47 8.68 -17.74
CA SER A 191 1.08 9.33 -18.90
C SER A 191 1.69 10.65 -18.44
N ALA A 192 2.98 10.81 -18.62
CA ALA A 192 3.73 11.98 -18.18
C ALA A 192 4.88 12.32 -19.11
N ARG A 193 5.23 13.60 -19.14
CA ARG A 193 6.38 14.12 -19.86
C ARG A 193 7.10 15.12 -18.96
N PHE A 194 8.40 14.93 -18.80
CA PHE A 194 9.32 15.83 -18.11
C PHE A 194 10.36 16.29 -19.12
N SER A 195 10.58 17.59 -19.23
CA SER A 195 11.50 18.17 -20.21
C SER A 195 12.50 19.08 -19.52
N GLY A 196 13.67 19.22 -20.14
CA GLY A 196 14.72 20.17 -19.75
C GLY A 196 15.69 20.36 -20.90
N ASP A 197 16.85 20.95 -20.62
CA ASP A 197 17.76 21.49 -21.64
C ASP A 197 18.37 20.45 -22.58
N VAL A 198 18.41 19.19 -22.16
CA VAL A 198 19.09 18.07 -22.84
C VAL A 198 18.14 17.03 -23.42
N GLY A 199 16.83 17.16 -23.21
CA GLY A 199 15.86 16.20 -23.71
C GLY A 199 14.58 16.12 -22.89
N ALA A 200 13.79 15.10 -23.18
CA ALA A 200 12.54 14.83 -22.50
C ALA A 200 12.42 13.36 -22.06
N LEU A 201 12.05 13.15 -20.81
CA LEU A 201 11.65 11.84 -20.29
C LEU A 201 10.14 11.68 -20.45
N VAL A 202 9.72 10.67 -21.22
CA VAL A 202 8.33 10.28 -21.38
C VAL A 202 8.07 9.00 -20.59
N VAL A 203 7.13 9.06 -19.65
CA VAL A 203 6.70 7.92 -18.84
C VAL A 203 5.26 7.57 -19.21
N SER A 204 5.01 6.34 -19.64
CA SER A 204 3.65 5.91 -19.99
C SER A 204 3.41 4.41 -19.73
N GLY A 205 2.14 4.07 -19.52
CA GLY A 205 1.67 2.69 -19.38
C GLY A 205 0.90 2.45 -18.09
N LYS A 206 0.67 1.17 -17.76
CA LYS A 206 0.04 0.76 -16.51
C LYS A 206 1.07 0.74 -15.38
N LEU A 207 0.67 0.97 -14.12
CA LEU A 207 1.59 0.94 -12.97
C LEU A 207 2.40 -0.35 -12.88
N ARG A 208 1.78 -1.51 -13.15
CA ARG A 208 2.48 -2.81 -13.19
C ARG A 208 3.53 -2.95 -14.29
N SER A 209 3.45 -2.13 -15.34
CA SER A 209 4.27 -2.24 -16.56
C SER A 209 4.58 -0.87 -17.15
N LEU A 210 5.11 0.03 -16.31
CA LEU A 210 5.54 1.35 -16.76
C LEU A 210 6.71 1.24 -17.75
N ARG A 211 6.68 2.11 -18.75
CA ARG A 211 7.76 2.33 -19.71
C ARG A 211 8.24 3.76 -19.56
N ALA A 212 9.56 3.93 -19.55
CA ALA A 212 10.23 5.22 -19.57
C ALA A 212 11.13 5.26 -20.81
N GLN A 213 11.09 6.36 -21.55
CA GLN A 213 11.90 6.59 -22.74
C GLN A 213 12.44 8.02 -22.69
N ILE A 214 13.73 8.17 -23.05
CA ILE A 214 14.37 9.46 -23.23
C ILE A 214 14.22 9.82 -24.72
N GLN A 215 13.75 11.05 -24.98
CA GLN A 215 13.57 11.66 -26.30
C GLN A 215 14.44 12.89 -26.44
#